data_AF-A0A6I3LJ76-F1
#
_entry.id   AF-A0A6I3LJ76-F1
#
_cell.length_a   1.000
_cell.length_b   1.000
_cell.length_c   1.000
_cell.angle_alpha   90.00
_cell.angle_beta   90.00
_cell.angle_gamma   90.00
#
_symmetry.space_group_name_H-M   'P 1'
#
loop_
_entity.id
_entity.type
_entity.pdbx_description
1 polymer ?
#
loop_
_entity_poly.entity_id
_entity_poly.type
_entity_poly.pdbx_seq_one_letter_code
_entity_poly.pdbx_strand_id
1 'polypeptide(L)' 'WVQKRRDLGGLIFIDLRDRTGIVQVVFNPETSKEALEVAETIRSEYVLHVEGTVVERGEGAINDNMATGRIEVQAT' A
#
# COMPACT_ATOMS: atom_id res chain seq x y z
N TRP A 1 10.26 -3.51 2.80
CA TRP A 1 10.84 -3.00 1.53
C TRP A 1 9.76 -2.79 0.50
N VAL A 2 9.89 -1.75 -0.33
CA VAL A 2 8.99 -1.50 -1.45
C VAL A 2 9.27 -2.48 -2.57
N GLN A 3 8.44 -3.52 -2.72
CA GLN A 3 8.52 -4.47 -3.84
C GLN A 3 8.10 -3.81 -5.16
N LYS A 4 6.99 -3.04 -5.11
CA LYS A 4 6.40 -2.39 -6.26
C LYS A 4 5.67 -1.13 -5.84
N ARG A 5 5.81 -0.07 -6.62
CA ARG A 5 5.03 1.17 -6.49
C ARG A 5 4.16 1.34 -7.73
N ARG A 6 2.89 1.68 -7.54
CA ARG A 6 1.95 2.05 -8.60
C ARG A 6 1.32 3.38 -8.23
N ASP A 7 1.21 4.27 -9.20
CA ASP A 7 0.71 5.63 -9.01
C ASP A 7 -0.34 5.90 -10.06
N LEU A 8 -1.56 6.23 -9.62
CA LEU A 8 -2.72 6.50 -10.47
C LEU A 8 -3.12 7.99 -10.41
N GLY A 9 -2.23 8.88 -9.96
CA GLY A 9 -2.50 10.33 -9.92
C GLY A 9 -3.43 10.70 -8.77
N GLY A 10 -2.88 10.74 -7.55
CA GLY A 10 -3.64 11.02 -6.31
C GLY A 10 -4.05 9.76 -5.53
N LEU A 11 -3.68 8.58 -6.04
CA LEU A 11 -3.85 7.29 -5.37
C LEU A 11 -2.60 6.45 -5.62
N ILE A 12 -1.86 6.15 -4.55
CA ILE A 12 -0.61 5.39 -4.63
C ILE A 12 -0.80 4.04 -3.95
N PHE A 13 -0.34 2.98 -4.62
CA PHE A 13 -0.26 1.63 -4.08
C PHE A 13 1.19 1.23 -3.93
N ILE A 14 1.53 0.73 -2.74
CA ILE A 14 2.82 0.11 -2.47
C ILE A 14 2.59 -1.33 -2.07
N ASP A 15 3.28 -2.24 -2.76
CA ASP A 15 3.43 -3.61 -2.33
C ASP A 15 4.59 -3.63 -1.33
N LEU A 16 4.28 -3.71 -0.04
CA LEU A 16 5.27 -3.72 1.04
C LEU A 16 5.65 -5.17 1.38
N ARG A 17 6.94 -5.47 1.26
CA ARG A 17 7.53 -6.80 1.46
C ARG A 17 8.30 -6.88 2.77
N ASP A 18 8.09 -7.96 3.50
CA ASP A 18 8.94 -8.40 4.60
C ASP A 18 9.28 -9.89 4.47
N ARG A 19 9.77 -10.53 5.54
CA ARG A 19 10.12 -11.96 5.53
C ARG A 19 8.93 -12.91 5.40
N THR A 20 7.72 -12.45 5.69
CA THR A 20 6.50 -13.26 5.73
C THR A 20 5.73 -13.20 4.41
N GLY A 21 5.90 -12.12 3.65
CA GLY A 21 5.26 -11.98 2.35
C GLY A 21 5.15 -10.53 1.92
N ILE A 22 4.07 -10.25 1.18
CA ILE A 22 3.77 -8.93 0.62
C ILE A 22 2.35 -8.55 1.04
N VAL A 23 2.18 -7.30 1.47
CA VAL A 23 0.88 -6.66 1.71
C VAL A 23 0.75 -5.41 0.85
N GLN A 24 -0.47 -5.08 0.40
CA GLN A 24 -0.74 -3.83 -0.28
C GLN A 24 -1.00 -2.73 0.74
N VAL A 25 -0.33 -1.60 0.56
CA VAL A 25 -0.54 -0.36 1.30
C VAL A 25 -1.10 0.67 0.32
N VAL A 26 -2.18 1.33 0.71
CA VAL A 26 -2.88 2.34 -0.08
C VAL A 26 -2.70 3.70 0.57
N PHE A 27 -2.31 4.68 -0.25
CA PHE A 27 -2.18 6.08 0.12
C PHE A 27 -3.15 6.88 -0.73
N ASN A 28 -4.09 7.56 -0.07
CA ASN A 28 -5.11 8.39 -0.70
C ASN A 28 -5.37 9.62 0.18
N PRO A 29 -5.85 10.74 -0.39
CA PRO A 29 -5.99 12.00 0.33
C PRO A 29 -7.18 12.01 1.31
N GLU A 30 -8.14 11.10 1.17
CA GLU A 30 -9.29 10.97 2.08
C GLU A 30 -8.89 10.35 3.42
N THR A 31 -7.94 9.40 3.40
CA THR A 31 -7.36 8.79 4.60
C THR A 31 -6.29 9.70 5.23
N SER A 32 -5.27 10.08 4.45
CA SER A 32 -4.17 10.93 4.95
C SER A 32 -3.45 11.61 3.79
N LYS A 33 -3.63 12.93 3.70
CA LYS A 33 -2.92 13.75 2.71
C LYS A 33 -1.41 13.77 2.96
N GLU A 34 -0.99 13.81 4.22
CA GLU A 34 0.42 13.79 4.60
C GLU A 34 1.09 12.48 4.18
N ALA A 35 0.45 11.33 4.44
CA ALA A 35 0.97 10.04 4.01
C ALA A 35 1.09 9.95 2.47
N LEU A 36 0.13 10.53 1.73
CA LEU A 36 0.20 10.59 0.27
C LEU A 36 1.38 11.43 -0.23
N GLU A 37 1.61 12.61 0.34
CA GLU A 37 2.74 13.48 -0.01
C GLU A 37 4.08 12.77 0.24
N VAL A 38 4.21 12.04 1.35
CA VAL A 38 5.39 11.20 1.60
C VAL A 38 5.50 10.09 0.55
N ALA A 39 4.40 9.42 0.21
CA ALA A 39 4.38 8.31 -0.75
C ALA A 39 4.75 8.69 -2.20
N GLU A 40 4.58 9.96 -2.59
CA GLU A 40 5.06 10.50 -3.87
C GLU A 40 6.59 10.43 -4.00
N THR A 41 7.31 10.52 -2.88
CA THR A 41 8.78 10.49 -2.84
C THR A 41 9.37 9.08 -2.83
N ILE A 42 8.58 8.08 -2.47
CA ILE A 42 9.03 6.70 -2.27
C ILE A 42 9.47 6.07 -3.59
N ARG A 43 10.53 5.25 -3.56
CA ARG A 43 11.05 4.47 -4.70
C ARG A 43 11.18 2.99 -4.35
N SER A 44 11.44 2.17 -5.36
CA SER A 44 11.65 0.72 -5.20
C SER A 44 12.75 0.43 -4.18
N GLU A 45 12.57 -0.65 -3.42
CA GLU A 45 13.51 -1.13 -2.39
C GLU A 45 13.77 -0.18 -1.22
N TYR A 46 12.97 0.88 -1.05
CA TYR A 46 13.01 1.68 0.17
C TYR A 46 12.58 0.85 1.39
N VAL A 47 13.23 1.09 2.53
CA VAL A 47 12.81 0.58 3.83
C VAL A 47 11.77 1.54 4.39
N LEU A 48 10.59 1.02 4.70
CA LEU A 48 9.46 1.80 5.19
C LEU A 48 8.98 1.23 6.53
N HIS A 49 8.55 2.12 7.41
CA HIS A 49 7.63 1.84 8.48
C HIS A 49 6.29 2.45 8.08
N VAL A 50 5.19 1.71 8.24
CA VAL A 50 3.85 2.14 7.85
C VAL A 50 2.92 1.87 9.02
N GLU A 51 2.19 2.91 9.43
CA GLU A 51 1.04 2.80 10.32
C GLU A 51 -0.24 2.98 9.50
N GLY A 52 -1.31 2.29 9.87
CA GLY A 52 -2.56 2.36 9.13
C GLY A 52 -3.60 1.34 9.59
N THR A 53 -4.77 1.40 8.97
CA THR A 53 -5.89 0.52 9.27
C THR A 53 -5.98 -0.61 8.24
N VAL A 54 -6.12 -1.85 8.71
CA VAL A 54 -6.38 -3.01 7.84
C VAL A 54 -7.85 -3.00 7.43
N VAL A 55 -8.10 -3.03 6.12
CA VAL A 55 -9.44 -3.05 5.54
C VAL A 55 -9.55 -4.15 4.50
N GLU A 56 -10.77 -4.61 4.25
CA GLU A 56 -11.05 -5.50 3.12
C GLU A 56 -10.91 -4.74 1.80
N ARG A 57 -10.36 -5.41 0.78
CA ARG A 57 -10.37 -4.87 -0.57
C ARG A 57 -11.75 -4.95 -1.15
N GLY A 58 -12.10 -3.99 -2.01
CA GLY A 58 -13.30 -4.10 -2.84
C GLY A 58 -13.27 -5.38 -3.69
N GLU A 59 -14.44 -5.94 -3.98
CA GLU A 59 -14.59 -7.26 -4.64
C GLU A 59 -13.79 -7.37 -5.95
N GLY A 60 -13.69 -6.30 -6.73
CA GLY A 60 -12.92 -6.27 -7.99
C GLY A 60 -11.40 -6.07 -7.84
N ALA A 61 -10.90 -5.84 -6.63
CA ALA A 61 -9.48 -5.59 -6.33
C ALA A 61 -8.82 -6.75 -5.56
N ILE A 62 -9.56 -7.83 -5.31
CA ILE A 62 -9.05 -9.05 -4.68
C ILE A 62 -7.99 -9.69 -5.60
N ASN A 63 -6.87 -10.11 -5.01
CA ASN A 63 -5.79 -10.80 -5.73
C ASN A 63 -5.52 -12.19 -5.12
N ASP A 64 -6.13 -13.24 -5.68
CA ASP A 64 -5.99 -14.62 -5.16
C ASP A 64 -4.56 -15.19 -5.26
N ASN A 65 -3.65 -14.54 -6.00
CA ASN A 65 -2.24 -14.92 -6.05
C ASN A 65 -1.43 -14.41 -4.85
N MET A 66 -2.05 -13.63 -3.96
CA MET A 66 -1.43 -13.09 -2.75
C MET A 66 -2.12 -13.64 -1.50
N ALA A 67 -1.33 -14.07 -0.51
CA ALA A 67 -1.87 -14.53 0.77
C ALA A 67 -2.70 -13.44 1.48
N THR A 68 -2.31 -12.17 1.34
CA THR A 68 -3.07 -11.01 1.86
C THR A 68 -3.96 -10.38 0.78
N GLY A 69 -4.30 -11.11 -0.29
CA GLY A 69 -4.95 -10.56 -1.48
C GLY A 69 -6.35 -10.02 -1.27
N ARG A 70 -6.97 -10.34 -0.14
CA ARG A 70 -8.32 -9.90 0.25
C ARG A 70 -8.32 -8.65 1.13
N ILE A 71 -7.15 -8.24 1.63
CA ILE A 71 -7.00 -7.10 2.54
C ILE A 71 -5.94 -6.13 2.03
N GLU A 72 -5.99 -4.92 2.57
CA GLU A 72 -4.98 -3.88 2.36
C GLU A 72 -4.87 -2.99 3.61
N VAL A 73 -3.80 -2.20 3.67
CA VAL A 73 -3.59 -1.23 4.73
C VAL A 73 -3.81 0.17 4.16
N GLN A 74 -4.77 0.93 4.71
CA GLN A 74 -4.90 2.35 4.45
C GLN A 74 -3.94 3.11 5.37
N ALA A 75 -2.91 3.73 4.78
CA ALA A 75 -1.85 4.39 5.55
C ALA A 75 -2.33 5.72 6.15
N THR A 76 -1.90 5.99 7.39
CA THR A 76 -2.19 7.21 8.14
C THR A 76 -0.95 8.03 8.40
#